data_AF-A0A4U7DDN7-F1
#
_entry.id   AF-A0A4U7DDN7-F1
#
_cell.length_a   1.000
_cell.length_b   1.000
_cell.length_c   1.000
_cell.angle_alpha   90.00
_cell.angle_beta   90.00
_cell.angle_gamma   90.00
#
_symmetry.space_group_name_H-M   'P 1'
#
loop_
_entity.id
_entity.type
_entity.pdbx_description
1 polymer ?
#
loop_
_entity_poly.entity_id
_entity_poly.type
_entity_poly.pdbx_seq_one_letter_code
_entity_poly.pdbx_strand_id
1 'polypeptide(L)'
;AYNVYNLGTRTTTSVTDIADIVSDELGVDPEYAYTGGDRGWTGDVPKMRLSIAKLADLGWEPSIESDAAVRRSARELIDEIVS
;
A
#
# COMPACT_ATOMS: atom_id res chain seq x y z
N ALA A 1 -32.03 7.40 -5.46
CA ALA A 1 -30.74 8.13 -5.58
C ALA A 1 -29.61 7.14 -5.36
N TYR A 2 -28.49 7.27 -6.09
CA TYR A 2 -27.33 6.39 -5.99
C TYR A 2 -26.15 7.20 -5.45
N ASN A 3 -25.51 6.69 -4.40
CA ASN A 3 -24.36 7.33 -3.76
C ASN A 3 -23.10 6.49 -3.99
N VAL A 4 -22.00 7.15 -4.35
CA VAL A 4 -20.69 6.52 -4.57
C VAL A 4 -19.68 7.14 -3.62
N TYR A 5 -18.96 6.28 -2.91
CA TYR A 5 -17.91 6.65 -1.97
C TYR A 5 -16.65 5.86 -2.29
N ASN A 6 -15.50 6.50 -2.11
CA ASN A 6 -14.21 5.81 -2.15
C ASN A 6 -13.91 5.29 -0.74
N LEU A 7 -13.52 4.02 -0.65
CA LEU A 7 -12.99 3.40 0.56
C LEU A 7 -11.48 3.26 0.39
N GLY A 8 -10.70 3.81 1.32
CA GLY A 8 -9.24 3.82 1.21
C GLY A 8 -8.57 4.45 2.42
N THR A 9 -7.25 4.52 2.41
CA THR A 9 -6.44 5.11 3.50
C THR A 9 -6.18 6.59 3.27
N ARG A 10 -5.73 7.30 4.31
CA ARG A 10 -5.32 8.72 4.21
C ARG A 10 -3.91 8.87 3.65
N THR A 11 -3.05 7.92 3.95
CA THR A 11 -1.67 7.84 3.48
C THR A 11 -1.54 7.07 2.16
N THR A 12 -0.31 7.04 1.65
CA THR A 12 0.10 6.20 0.52
C THR A 12 1.50 5.67 0.83
N THR A 13 1.81 4.47 0.35
CA THR A 13 3.14 3.85 0.48
C THR A 13 3.76 3.78 -0.92
N SER A 14 5.03 4.15 -1.07
CA SER A 14 5.71 4.02 -2.36
C SER A 14 6.11 2.56 -2.62
N VAL A 15 6.43 2.22 -3.88
CA VAL A 15 6.91 0.87 -4.23
C VAL A 15 8.21 0.52 -3.50
N THR A 16 9.10 1.51 -3.34
CA THR A 16 10.34 1.32 -2.57
C THR A 16 10.04 1.08 -1.09
N ASP A 17 9.15 1.87 -0.47
CA ASP A 17 8.79 1.66 0.94
C ASP A 17 8.12 0.29 1.16
N ILE A 18 7.35 -0.22 0.19
CA ILE A 18 6.82 -1.60 0.22
C ILE A 18 7.98 -2.61 0.23
N ALA A 19 8.96 -2.43 -0.65
CA ALA A 19 10.13 -3.32 -0.72
C ALA A 19 10.94 -3.28 0.59
N ASP A 20 11.12 -2.10 1.18
CA ASP A 20 11.79 -1.91 2.47
C ASP A 20 11.04 -2.67 3.58
N ILE A 21 9.72 -2.46 3.70
CA ILE A 21 8.89 -3.15 4.70
C ILE A 21 8.97 -4.67 4.55
N VAL A 22 8.92 -5.19 3.32
CA VAL A 22 9.02 -6.64 3.08
C VAL A 22 10.42 -7.16 3.43
N SER A 23 11.47 -6.42 3.10
CA SER A 23 12.85 -6.78 3.40
C SER A 23 13.11 -6.81 4.91
N ASP A 24 12.58 -5.80 5.64
CA ASP A 24 12.60 -5.73 7.11
C ASP A 24 11.94 -6.96 7.76
N GLU A 25 10.72 -7.31 7.33
CA GLU A 25 9.96 -8.42 7.93
C GLU A 25 10.59 -9.78 7.62
N LEU A 26 11.31 -9.90 6.51
CA LEU A 26 12.10 -11.09 6.16
C LEU A 26 13.51 -11.11 6.81
N GLY A 27 13.98 -9.99 7.37
CA GLY A 27 15.33 -9.87 7.94
C GLY A 27 16.44 -9.96 6.89
N VAL A 28 16.22 -9.43 5.69
CA VAL A 28 17.18 -9.45 4.56
C VAL A 28 17.54 -8.04 4.10
N ASP A 29 18.71 -7.89 3.46
CA ASP A 29 19.21 -6.62 2.92
C ASP A 29 19.57 -6.77 1.42
N PRO A 30 18.57 -6.72 0.51
CA PRO A 30 18.77 -6.91 -0.91
C PRO A 30 19.21 -5.63 -1.62
N GLU A 31 19.97 -5.77 -2.72
CA GLU A 31 20.25 -4.65 -3.62
C GLU A 31 19.04 -4.41 -4.55
N TYR A 32 18.53 -3.18 -4.59
CA TYR A 32 17.42 -2.80 -5.47
C TYR A 32 17.91 -2.42 -6.87
N ALA A 33 17.41 -3.14 -7.88
CA ALA A 33 17.60 -2.82 -9.28
C ALA A 33 16.29 -2.28 -9.89
N TYR A 34 16.36 -1.07 -10.44
CA TYR A 34 15.23 -0.44 -11.12
C TYR A 34 15.43 -0.47 -12.62
N THR A 35 14.41 -0.84 -13.37
CA THR A 35 14.44 -0.84 -14.84
C THR A 35 14.41 0.57 -15.45
N GLY A 36 14.16 1.60 -14.62
CA GLY A 36 14.00 3.00 -15.02
C GLY A 36 12.57 3.35 -15.43
N GLY A 37 12.25 4.65 -15.37
CA GLY A 37 10.93 5.23 -15.67
C GLY A 37 10.03 5.43 -14.44
N ASP A 38 8.94 6.18 -14.63
CA ASP A 38 7.99 6.50 -13.55
C ASP A 38 6.85 5.46 -13.42
N ARG A 39 6.94 4.32 -14.13
CA ARG A 39 5.87 3.31 -14.27
C ARG A 39 6.44 1.90 -14.39
N GLY A 40 5.73 0.91 -13.86
CA GLY A 40 6.10 -0.51 -14.02
C GLY A 40 5.79 -1.08 -15.40
N TRP A 41 4.69 -0.63 -16.02
CA TRP A 41 4.26 -1.09 -17.36
C TRP A 41 3.37 -0.05 -18.06
N THR A 42 3.13 -0.25 -19.36
CA THR A 42 2.22 0.60 -20.15
C THR A 42 0.80 0.57 -19.56
N GLY A 43 0.31 1.73 -19.13
CA GLY A 43 -1.01 1.88 -18.51
C GLY A 43 -1.01 1.94 -16.98
N ASP A 44 0.14 1.73 -16.34
CA ASP A 44 0.30 1.91 -14.90
C ASP A 44 0.14 3.39 -14.49
N VAL A 45 -0.43 3.62 -13.30
CA VAL A 45 -0.68 4.95 -12.74
C VAL A 45 0.37 5.21 -11.66
N PRO A 46 1.35 6.13 -11.89
CA PRO A 46 2.49 6.33 -10.99
C PRO A 46 2.13 6.64 -9.53
N LYS A 47 1.00 7.33 -9.33
CA LYS A 47 0.50 7.71 -8.01
C LYS A 47 -1.01 7.55 -8.00
N MET A 48 -1.50 6.64 -7.16
CA MET A 48 -2.94 6.42 -6.97
C MET A 48 -3.31 6.72 -5.52
N ARG A 49 -4.22 7.67 -5.34
CA ARG A 49 -4.88 7.95 -4.06
C ARG A 49 -6.27 8.46 -4.33
N LEU A 50 -7.28 7.75 -3.85
CA LEU A 50 -8.67 8.20 -3.93
C LEU A 50 -8.98 9.11 -2.75
N SER A 51 -9.65 10.24 -3.01
CA SER A 51 -10.16 11.07 -1.92
C SER A 51 -11.28 10.35 -1.19
N ILE A 52 -11.11 10.16 0.12
CA ILE A 52 -12.12 9.60 1.03
C ILE A 52 -12.99 10.67 1.69
N ALA A 53 -12.88 11.94 1.28
CA ALA A 53 -13.55 13.06 1.96
C ALA A 53 -15.06 12.83 2.14
N LYS A 54 -15.76 12.38 1.10
CA LYS A 54 -17.21 12.08 1.17
C LYS A 54 -17.57 11.02 2.21
N LEU A 55 -16.68 10.05 2.44
CA LEU A 55 -16.89 8.98 3.40
C LEU A 55 -16.51 9.45 4.81
N ALA A 56 -15.43 10.24 4.92
CA ALA A 56 -15.01 10.87 6.17
C ALA A 56 -16.06 11.84 6.73
N ASP A 57 -16.76 12.59 5.86
CA ASP A 57 -17.86 13.48 6.25
C ASP A 57 -19.05 12.72 6.90
N LEU A 58 -19.14 11.40 6.70
CA LEU A 58 -20.12 10.53 7.35
C LEU A 58 -19.63 9.98 8.70
N GLY A 59 -18.46 10.42 9.17
CA GLY A 59 -17.84 9.95 10.43
C GLY A 59 -17.02 8.67 10.29
N TRP A 60 -16.77 8.20 9.07
CA TRP A 60 -15.91 7.05 8.83
C TRP A 60 -14.42 7.44 8.89
N GLU A 61 -13.60 6.64 9.53
CA GLU A 61 -12.16 6.82 9.62
C GLU A 61 -11.45 5.48 9.38
N PRO A 62 -10.43 5.41 8.50
CA PRO A 62 -9.57 4.23 8.41
C PRO A 62 -8.84 4.00 9.74
N SER A 63 -8.82 2.76 10.21
CA SER A 63 -8.15 2.39 11.47
C SER A 63 -6.67 2.03 11.31
N ILE A 64 -6.19 1.87 10.07
CA ILE A 64 -4.84 1.43 9.74
C ILE A 64 -4.30 2.29 8.59
N GLU A 65 -3.10 2.85 8.77
CA GLU A 65 -2.38 3.58 7.72
C GLU A 65 -1.73 2.62 6.71
N SER A 66 -1.38 3.14 5.52
CA SER A 66 -0.90 2.33 4.39
C SER A 66 0.30 1.46 4.75
N ASP A 67 1.34 2.03 5.38
CA ASP A 67 2.56 1.30 5.75
C ASP A 67 2.28 0.19 6.77
N ALA A 68 1.40 0.48 7.75
CA ALA A 68 1.00 -0.50 8.75
C ALA A 68 0.18 -1.64 8.13
N ALA A 69 -0.67 -1.34 7.13
CA ALA A 69 -1.39 -2.35 6.37
C ALA A 69 -0.45 -3.23 5.56
N VAL A 70 0.53 -2.64 4.85
CA VAL A 70 1.56 -3.38 4.10
C VAL A 70 2.35 -4.30 5.03
N ARG A 71 2.84 -3.77 6.17
CA ARG A 71 3.63 -4.54 7.13
C ARG A 71 2.84 -5.70 7.73
N ARG A 72 1.57 -5.48 8.06
CA ARG A 72 0.68 -6.54 8.53
C ARG A 72 0.53 -7.65 7.48
N SER A 73 0.22 -7.28 6.24
CA SER A 73 0.07 -8.26 5.16
C SER A 73 1.37 -9.03 4.89
N ALA A 74 2.52 -8.37 4.96
CA ALA A 74 3.82 -9.02 4.81
C ALA A 74 4.02 -10.13 5.85
N ARG A 75 3.73 -9.85 7.14
CA ARG A 75 3.78 -10.84 8.22
C ARG A 75 2.84 -12.01 7.99
N GLU A 76 1.57 -11.73 7.67
CA GLU A 76 0.56 -12.76 7.43
C GLU A 76 0.98 -13.70 6.29
N LEU A 77 1.58 -13.17 5.21
CA LEU A 77 2.09 -13.97 4.09
C LEU A 77 3.36 -14.76 4.45
N ILE A 78 4.28 -14.18 5.22
CA ILE A 78 5.49 -14.88 5.68
C ILE A 78 5.08 -16.08 6.55
N ASP A 79 4.16 -15.87 7.48
CA ASP A 79 3.63 -16.94 8.34
C ASP A 79 2.94 -18.04 7.52
N GLU A 80 2.17 -17.68 6.49
CA GLU A 80 1.52 -18.65 5.59
C GLU A 80 2.53 -19.49 4.78
N ILE A 81 3.62 -18.87 4.31
CA ILE A 81 4.62 -19.53 3.46
C ILE A 81 5.57 -20.43 4.27
N VAL A 82 5.88 -20.04 5.51
CA VAL A 82 6.84 -20.74 6.37
C VAL A 82 6.18 -21.81 7.25
N SER A 83 4.85 -21.76 7.43
CA SER A 83 4.06 -22.80 8.11
C SER A 83 3.98 -24.11 7.33
#